data_AF-A0A937GWR7-F1
#
_entry.id   AF-A0A937GWR7-F1
#
_cell.length_a   1.000
_cell.length_b   1.000
_cell.length_c   1.000
_cell.angle_alpha   90.00
_cell.angle_beta   90.00
_cell.angle_gamma   90.00
#
_symmetry.space_group_name_H-M   'P 1'
#
loop_
_entity.id
_entity.type
_entity.pdbx_description
1 polymer ?
#
loop_
_entity_poly.entity_id
_entity_poly.type
_entity_poly.pdbx_seq_one_letter_code
_entity_poly.pdbx_strand_id
1 'polypeptide(L)'
;MTTEKRIGEWLQAPFDQETQKAVLELKKDPQKLEDAFYTSLKFGTGGMRGIMGVGTNRINKYTLGKSTQGLSHFLKEKYPEEQIKVVIAYDCRHQSKSLAKVVADVFTANGFSCYLFSDLRPTPELSFAVRHLDAHCGIVLTASHNPPQYNGYKVYGKDGGQLV
;
A
#
# COMPACT_ATOMS: atom_id res chain seq x y z
N MET A 1 4.75 19.31 9.15
CA MET A 1 5.89 19.17 8.23
C MET A 1 5.51 19.87 6.93
N THR A 2 6.33 20.82 6.47
CA THR A 2 6.04 21.61 5.26
C THR A 2 6.24 20.77 3.99
N THR A 3 5.69 21.23 2.86
CA THR A 3 5.84 20.56 1.55
C THR A 3 7.32 20.45 1.17
N GLU A 4 8.11 21.51 1.36
CA GLU A 4 9.54 21.53 1.03
C GLU A 4 10.33 20.50 1.82
N LYS A 5 10.00 20.34 3.12
CA LYS A 5 10.67 19.33 3.95
C LYS A 5 10.40 17.91 3.44
N ARG A 6 9.16 17.61 3.06
CA ARG A 6 8.81 16.29 2.49
C ARG A 6 9.52 16.03 1.16
N ILE A 7 9.60 17.04 0.30
CA ILE A 7 10.34 16.95 -0.96
C ILE A 7 11.82 16.67 -0.69
N GLY A 8 12.43 17.39 0.27
CA GLY A 8 13.82 17.21 0.67
C GLY A 8 14.12 15.79 1.18
N GLU A 9 13.23 15.23 2.00
CA GLU A 9 13.36 13.84 2.49
C GLU A 9 13.33 12.82 1.35
N TRP A 10 12.49 13.03 0.34
CA TRP A 10 12.37 12.16 -0.83
C TRP A 10 13.55 12.21 -1.82
N LEU A 11 14.49 13.13 -1.59
CA LEU A 11 15.73 13.26 -2.37
C LEU A 11 16.92 12.58 -1.69
N GLN A 12 16.69 11.84 -0.61
CA GLN A 12 17.73 11.19 0.20
C GLN A 12 17.37 9.74 0.51
N ALA A 13 18.28 8.99 1.12
CA ALA A 13 17.96 7.67 1.66
C ALA A 13 16.82 7.79 2.70
N PRO A 14 15.86 6.84 2.76
CA PRO A 14 15.86 5.51 2.13
C PRO A 14 15.23 5.46 0.72
N PHE A 15 14.95 6.61 0.10
CA PHE A 15 14.39 6.64 -1.25
C PHE A 15 15.47 6.30 -2.27
N ASP A 16 15.16 5.43 -3.22
CA ASP A 16 16.14 4.97 -4.20
C ASP A 16 16.35 5.99 -5.33
N GLN A 17 17.41 5.78 -6.11
CA GLN A 17 17.81 6.70 -7.16
C GLN A 17 16.73 6.92 -8.22
N GLU A 18 15.93 5.89 -8.55
CA GLU A 18 14.82 6.04 -9.50
C GLU A 18 13.73 6.96 -8.94
N THR A 19 13.39 6.79 -7.66
CA THR A 19 12.42 7.65 -6.97
C THR A 19 12.92 9.07 -6.87
N GLN A 20 14.19 9.26 -6.49
CA GLN A 20 14.81 10.59 -6.41
C GLN A 20 14.82 11.28 -7.79
N LYS A 21 15.17 10.55 -8.86
CA LYS A 21 15.10 11.06 -10.25
C LYS A 21 13.69 11.46 -10.63
N ALA A 22 12.67 10.65 -10.33
CA ALA A 22 11.29 10.98 -10.61
C ALA A 22 10.80 12.22 -9.84
N VAL A 23 11.27 12.45 -8.60
CA VAL A 23 11.00 13.67 -7.85
C VAL A 23 11.68 14.89 -8.49
N LEU A 24 12.93 14.76 -8.92
CA LEU A 24 13.65 15.82 -9.62
C LEU A 24 12.99 16.18 -10.96
N GLU A 25 12.50 15.20 -11.71
CA GLU A 25 11.74 15.44 -12.93
C GLU A 25 10.41 16.15 -12.63
N LEU A 26 9.72 15.75 -11.55
CA LEU A 26 8.47 16.40 -11.13
C LEU A 26 8.68 17.87 -10.72
N LYS A 27 9.88 18.27 -10.27
CA LYS A 27 10.20 19.68 -9.96
C LYS A 27 10.07 20.62 -11.16
N LYS A 28 10.09 20.10 -12.39
CA LYS A 28 9.85 20.89 -13.61
C LYS A 28 8.39 21.36 -13.71
N ASP A 29 7.48 20.80 -12.92
CA ASP A 29 6.06 21.16 -12.84
C ASP A 29 5.68 21.47 -11.37
N PRO A 30 5.80 22.75 -10.93
CA PRO A 30 5.58 23.13 -9.53
C PRO A 30 4.17 22.78 -9.01
N GLN A 31 3.14 22.83 -9.86
CA GLN A 31 1.77 22.51 -9.44
C GLN A 31 1.63 21.02 -9.13
N LYS A 32 2.17 20.14 -9.99
CA LYS A 32 2.13 18.70 -9.73
C LYS A 32 3.03 18.29 -8.58
N LEU A 33 4.17 18.97 -8.40
CA LEU A 33 5.05 18.76 -7.25
C LEU A 33 4.32 19.10 -5.95
N GLU A 34 3.67 20.26 -5.87
CA GLU A 34 2.88 20.64 -4.70
C GLU A 34 1.78 19.60 -4.44
N ASP A 35 0.98 19.25 -5.46
CA ASP A 35 -0.09 18.25 -5.31
C ASP A 35 0.42 16.87 -4.84
N ALA A 36 1.64 16.48 -5.21
CA ALA A 36 2.24 15.22 -4.79
C ALA A 36 2.71 15.21 -3.32
N PHE A 37 2.98 16.38 -2.73
CA PHE A 37 3.66 16.49 -1.44
C PHE A 37 2.93 17.34 -0.37
N TYR A 38 1.90 18.12 -0.72
CA TYR A 38 1.18 18.99 0.21
C TYR A 38 0.48 18.22 1.35
N THR A 39 0.14 16.94 1.12
CA THR A 39 -0.47 16.07 2.11
C THR A 39 0.05 14.64 2.02
N SER A 40 -0.41 13.78 2.93
CA SER A 40 -0.25 12.33 2.85
C SER A 40 -1.57 11.68 2.49
N LEU A 41 -1.52 10.54 1.78
CA LEU A 41 -2.71 9.74 1.54
C LEU A 41 -3.36 9.35 2.87
N LYS A 42 -4.67 9.57 2.96
CA LYS A 42 -5.48 9.19 4.12
C LYS A 42 -6.04 7.78 3.92
N PHE A 43 -6.12 7.04 5.02
CA PHE A 43 -6.89 5.80 5.08
C PHE A 43 -8.34 6.16 5.38
N GLY A 44 -9.25 5.89 4.44
CA GLY A 44 -10.69 6.10 4.64
C GLY A 44 -11.45 4.77 4.73
N THR A 45 -12.77 4.86 4.81
CA THR A 45 -13.68 3.69 4.83
C THR A 45 -13.49 2.76 3.64
N GLY A 46 -12.95 3.26 2.53
CA GLY A 46 -12.66 2.54 1.30
C GLY A 46 -11.21 2.07 1.15
N GLY A 47 -10.40 2.12 2.21
CA GLY A 47 -8.95 1.99 2.19
C GLY A 47 -8.23 3.29 1.82
N MET A 48 -6.94 3.20 1.51
CA MET A 48 -6.20 4.29 0.86
C MET A 48 -6.42 4.23 -0.65
N ARG A 49 -6.65 5.38 -1.28
CA ARG A 49 -6.72 5.51 -2.74
C ARG A 49 -6.02 6.77 -3.18
N GLY A 50 -5.31 6.71 -4.29
CA GLY A 50 -4.61 7.85 -4.82
C GLY A 50 -4.05 7.60 -6.21
N ILE A 51 -3.62 8.68 -6.86
CA ILE A 51 -2.88 8.61 -8.11
C ILE A 51 -1.54 7.94 -7.84
N MET A 52 -1.10 7.05 -8.75
CA MET A 52 0.23 6.45 -8.66
C MET A 52 1.31 7.48 -9.01
N GLY A 53 2.46 7.41 -8.32
CA GLY A 53 3.58 8.31 -8.57
C GLY A 53 4.44 8.56 -7.34
N VAL A 54 5.43 9.45 -7.47
CA VAL A 54 6.27 9.87 -6.34
C VAL A 54 5.59 10.93 -5.48
N GLY A 55 5.86 10.90 -4.19
CA GLY A 55 5.31 11.84 -3.22
C GLY A 55 4.44 11.17 -2.16
N THR A 56 4.21 11.93 -1.09
CA THR A 56 3.45 11.47 0.08
C THR A 56 1.95 11.36 -0.20
N ASN A 57 1.45 12.11 -1.20
CA ASN A 57 0.06 12.08 -1.67
C ASN A 57 -0.13 11.16 -2.89
N ARG A 58 0.68 10.10 -3.00
CA ARG A 58 0.63 9.14 -4.12
C ARG A 58 0.69 7.69 -3.66
N ILE A 59 0.16 6.79 -4.47
CA ILE A 59 0.36 5.35 -4.30
C ILE A 59 1.71 4.98 -4.91
N ASN A 60 2.60 4.42 -4.08
CA ASN A 60 3.90 3.91 -4.48
C ASN A 60 4.43 2.94 -3.41
N LYS A 61 5.58 2.33 -3.67
CA LYS A 61 6.19 1.36 -2.76
C LYS A 61 6.47 1.90 -1.35
N TYR A 62 6.78 3.19 -1.20
CA TYR A 62 7.08 3.78 0.11
C TYR A 62 5.82 4.10 0.91
N THR A 63 4.78 4.62 0.26
CA THR A 63 3.50 4.88 0.94
C THR A 63 2.79 3.59 1.31
N LEU A 64 2.79 2.59 0.42
CA LEU A 64 2.27 1.26 0.75
C LEU A 64 3.12 0.55 1.79
N GLY A 65 4.46 0.64 1.70
CA GLY A 65 5.36 0.05 2.68
C GLY A 65 5.16 0.64 4.08
N LYS A 66 5.02 1.97 4.19
CA LYS A 66 4.73 2.64 5.46
C LYS A 66 3.40 2.17 6.07
N SER A 67 2.34 2.09 5.28
CA SER A 67 1.03 1.63 5.76
C SER A 67 1.05 0.14 6.12
N THR A 68 1.78 -0.68 5.38
CA THR A 68 1.97 -2.11 5.67
C THR A 68 2.76 -2.31 6.96
N GLN A 69 3.80 -1.49 7.20
CA GLN A 69 4.55 -1.53 8.45
C GLN A 69 3.68 -1.12 9.64
N GLY A 70 2.89 -0.06 9.51
CA GLY A 70 1.93 0.34 10.54
C GLY A 70 0.92 -0.74 10.86
N LEU A 71 0.36 -1.39 9.84
CA LEU A 71 -0.54 -2.54 10.02
C LEU A 71 0.18 -3.74 10.66
N SER A 72 1.45 -3.97 10.33
CA SER A 72 2.25 -5.04 10.93
C SER A 72 2.45 -4.83 12.43
N HIS A 73 2.73 -3.59 12.88
CA HIS A 73 2.80 -3.27 14.30
C HIS A 73 1.46 -3.51 14.99
N PHE A 74 0.37 -3.01 14.42
CA PHE A 74 -0.97 -3.21 14.96
C PHE A 74 -1.34 -4.70 15.11
N LEU A 75 -1.03 -5.52 14.10
CA LEU A 75 -1.32 -6.96 14.15
C LEU A 75 -0.47 -7.68 15.21
N LYS A 76 0.81 -7.32 15.37
CA LYS A 76 1.68 -7.87 16.43
C LYS A 76 1.15 -7.53 17.82
N GLU A 77 0.72 -6.29 18.03
CA GLU A 77 0.14 -5.87 19.31
C GLU A 77 -1.20 -6.57 19.60
N LYS A 78 -2.02 -6.76 18.57
CA LYS A 78 -3.34 -7.38 18.69
C LYS A 78 -3.25 -8.90 18.90
N TYR A 79 -2.21 -9.55 18.38
CA TYR A 79 -2.03 -11.00 18.38
C TYR A 79 -0.60 -11.39 18.81
N PRO A 80 -0.18 -11.08 20.06
CA PRO A 80 1.22 -11.10 20.48
C PRO A 80 1.91 -12.48 20.46
N GLU A 81 1.15 -13.57 20.34
CA GLU A 81 1.67 -14.95 20.40
C GLU A 81 1.20 -15.81 19.22
N GLU A 82 0.52 -15.23 18.23
CA GLU A 82 0.04 -15.95 17.06
C GLU A 82 1.01 -15.82 15.88
N GLN A 83 1.18 -16.88 15.09
CA GLN A 83 1.81 -16.77 13.78
C GLN A 83 0.87 -16.01 12.84
N ILE A 84 1.12 -14.72 12.67
CA ILE A 84 0.27 -13.84 11.86
C ILE A 84 0.33 -14.30 10.39
N LYS A 85 -0.84 -14.48 9.81
CA LYS A 85 -1.07 -14.87 8.41
C LYS A 85 -1.75 -13.74 7.66
N VAL A 86 -1.31 -13.43 6.46
CA VAL A 86 -1.90 -12.37 5.62
C VAL A 86 -2.16 -12.92 4.22
N VAL A 87 -3.31 -12.59 3.63
CA VAL A 87 -3.60 -12.88 2.22
C VAL A 87 -3.51 -11.59 1.41
N ILE A 88 -2.87 -11.63 0.24
CA ILE A 88 -2.66 -10.45 -0.61
C ILE A 88 -3.16 -10.75 -2.02
N ALA A 89 -4.09 -9.91 -2.48
CA ALA A 89 -4.66 -9.91 -3.81
C ALA A 89 -4.45 -8.56 -4.50
N TYR A 90 -4.68 -8.53 -5.81
CA TYR A 90 -4.63 -7.30 -6.59
C TYR A 90 -5.50 -7.40 -7.85
N ASP A 91 -5.93 -6.25 -8.38
CA ASP A 91 -6.67 -6.15 -9.65
C ASP A 91 -5.75 -5.86 -10.86
N CYS A 92 -6.35 -5.61 -12.02
CA CYS A 92 -5.66 -5.36 -13.28
C CYS A 92 -5.01 -3.97 -13.42
N ARG A 93 -4.97 -3.15 -12.36
CA ARG A 93 -4.35 -1.81 -12.44
C ARG A 93 -2.85 -1.89 -12.63
N HIS A 94 -2.29 -0.85 -13.25
CA HIS A 94 -0.86 -0.73 -13.45
C HIS A 94 -0.12 -0.84 -12.11
N GLN A 95 1.04 -1.49 -12.14
CA GLN A 95 1.93 -1.70 -10.99
C GLN A 95 1.33 -2.49 -9.81
N SER A 96 0.06 -2.93 -9.86
CA SER A 96 -0.53 -3.65 -8.73
C SER A 96 0.23 -4.93 -8.40
N LYS A 97 0.69 -5.69 -9.41
CA LYS A 97 1.51 -6.90 -9.18
C LYS A 97 2.82 -6.59 -8.46
N SER A 98 3.57 -5.59 -8.91
CA SER A 98 4.84 -5.19 -8.29
C SER A 98 4.63 -4.60 -6.89
N LEU A 99 3.58 -3.81 -6.71
CA LEU A 99 3.24 -3.23 -5.40
C LEU A 99 2.74 -4.30 -4.41
N ALA A 100 2.00 -5.31 -4.88
CA ALA A 100 1.56 -6.42 -4.03
C ALA A 100 2.76 -7.23 -3.52
N LYS A 101 3.79 -7.40 -4.36
CA LYS A 101 5.05 -8.01 -3.95
C LYS A 101 5.77 -7.17 -2.88
N VAL A 102 5.82 -5.85 -3.02
CA VAL A 102 6.36 -4.96 -1.97
C VAL A 102 5.61 -5.11 -0.65
N VAL A 103 4.27 -5.17 -0.68
CA VAL A 103 3.45 -5.38 0.52
C VAL A 103 3.80 -6.73 1.17
N ALA A 104 3.91 -7.80 0.37
CA ALA A 104 4.31 -9.12 0.86
C ALA A 104 5.71 -9.10 1.48
N ASP A 105 6.66 -8.37 0.87
CA ASP A 105 8.03 -8.26 1.36
C ASP A 105 8.09 -7.56 2.72
N VAL A 106 7.29 -6.51 2.92
CA VAL A 106 7.21 -5.83 4.22
C VAL A 106 6.62 -6.75 5.30
N PHE A 107 5.54 -7.48 5.01
CA PHE A 107 4.97 -8.40 5.99
C PHE A 107 5.89 -9.58 6.32
N THR A 108 6.52 -10.18 5.30
CA THR A 108 7.47 -11.30 5.51
C THR A 108 8.71 -10.84 6.27
N ALA A 109 9.22 -9.63 6.01
CA ALA A 109 10.29 -9.02 6.81
C ALA A 109 9.88 -8.78 8.27
N ASN A 110 8.58 -8.67 8.56
CA ASN A 110 8.04 -8.62 9.92
C ASN A 110 7.79 -10.00 10.55
N GLY A 111 8.09 -11.10 9.84
CA GLY A 111 7.92 -12.48 10.32
C GLY A 111 6.55 -13.10 10.02
N PHE A 112 5.72 -12.48 9.18
CA PHE A 112 4.37 -12.97 8.90
C PHE A 112 4.36 -14.00 7.77
N SER A 113 3.44 -14.95 7.85
CA SER A 113 3.15 -15.89 6.75
C SER A 113 2.26 -15.21 5.71
N CYS A 114 2.77 -15.02 4.50
CA CYS A 114 2.05 -14.30 3.44
C CYS A 114 1.61 -15.23 2.31
N TYR A 115 0.33 -15.16 1.97
CA TYR A 115 -0.27 -15.81 0.80
C TYR A 115 -0.53 -14.76 -0.27
N LEU A 116 0.38 -14.64 -1.24
CA LEU A 116 0.20 -13.75 -2.40
C LEU A 116 -0.41 -14.56 -3.55
N PHE A 117 -1.52 -14.08 -4.11
CA PHE A 117 -2.09 -14.71 -5.30
C PHE A 117 -1.12 -14.66 -6.50
N SER A 118 -1.06 -15.75 -7.25
CA SER A 118 -0.15 -15.90 -8.41
C SER A 118 -0.46 -14.93 -9.55
N ASP A 119 -1.72 -14.52 -9.67
CA ASP A 119 -2.20 -13.53 -10.63
C ASP A 119 -3.35 -12.69 -10.04
N LEU A 120 -3.86 -11.73 -10.81
CA LEU A 120 -4.95 -10.85 -10.42
C LEU A 120 -6.18 -11.64 -9.94
N ARG A 121 -6.88 -11.10 -8.94
CA ARG A 121 -8.06 -11.70 -8.33
C ARG A 121 -9.12 -10.70 -7.93
N PRO A 122 -10.42 -11.09 -8.01
CA PRO A 122 -11.50 -10.25 -7.54
C PRO A 122 -11.49 -10.18 -6.01
N THR A 123 -11.88 -9.03 -5.46
CA THR A 123 -12.07 -8.79 -4.02
C THR A 123 -12.82 -9.90 -3.26
N PRO A 124 -13.94 -10.47 -3.76
CA PRO A 124 -14.61 -11.58 -3.05
C PRO A 124 -13.74 -12.83 -2.87
N GLU A 125 -12.80 -13.10 -3.77
CA GLU A 125 -11.88 -14.24 -3.61
C GLU A 125 -10.85 -13.99 -2.50
N LEU A 126 -10.40 -12.74 -2.34
CA LEU A 126 -9.62 -12.36 -1.15
C LEU A 126 -10.43 -12.58 0.12
N SER A 127 -11.67 -12.09 0.17
CA SER A 127 -12.56 -12.23 1.34
C SER A 127 -12.77 -13.70 1.71
N PHE A 128 -13.00 -14.56 0.71
CA PHE A 128 -13.07 -16.01 0.90
C PHE A 128 -11.75 -16.58 1.43
N ALA A 129 -10.62 -16.26 0.78
CA ALA A 129 -9.32 -16.82 1.12
C ALA A 129 -8.86 -16.43 2.54
N VAL A 130 -9.17 -15.21 3.00
CA VAL A 130 -8.86 -14.80 4.38
C VAL A 130 -9.52 -15.73 5.39
N ARG A 131 -10.81 -16.02 5.22
CA ARG A 131 -11.55 -16.94 6.10
C ARG A 131 -11.09 -18.39 5.93
N HIS A 132 -10.88 -18.81 4.68
CA HIS A 132 -10.51 -20.18 4.35
C HIS A 132 -9.12 -20.57 4.90
N LEU A 133 -8.17 -19.64 4.88
CA LEU A 133 -6.80 -19.85 5.36
C LEU A 133 -6.60 -19.46 6.83
N ASP A 134 -7.68 -19.05 7.52
CA ASP A 134 -7.66 -18.50 8.87
C ASP A 134 -6.60 -17.40 9.02
N ALA A 135 -6.63 -16.45 8.07
CA ALA A 135 -5.71 -15.34 8.02
C ALA A 135 -6.17 -14.19 8.93
N HIS A 136 -5.20 -13.44 9.44
CA HIS A 136 -5.42 -12.33 10.37
C HIS A 136 -5.92 -11.08 9.65
N CYS A 137 -5.47 -10.89 8.41
CA CYS A 137 -6.00 -9.86 7.53
C CYS A 137 -5.83 -10.23 6.05
N GLY A 138 -6.56 -9.52 5.20
CA GLY A 138 -6.38 -9.53 3.75
C GLY A 138 -6.04 -8.14 3.22
N ILE A 139 -5.16 -8.07 2.24
CA ILE A 139 -4.89 -6.85 1.47
C ILE A 139 -5.36 -7.04 0.04
N VAL A 140 -6.13 -6.09 -0.50
CA VAL A 140 -6.35 -5.99 -1.95
C VAL A 140 -5.85 -4.66 -2.47
N LEU A 141 -4.97 -4.72 -3.47
CA LEU A 141 -4.55 -3.54 -4.22
C LEU A 141 -5.55 -3.27 -5.35
N THR A 142 -6.38 -2.25 -5.13
CA THR A 142 -7.41 -1.82 -6.07
C THR A 142 -7.93 -0.42 -5.71
N ALA A 143 -8.18 0.40 -6.71
CA ALA A 143 -9.01 1.59 -6.58
C ALA A 143 -10.44 1.39 -7.12
N SER A 144 -10.90 0.14 -7.27
CA SER A 144 -12.26 -0.21 -7.68
C SER A 144 -12.64 0.44 -9.02
N HIS A 145 -13.54 1.42 -9.03
CA HIS A 145 -14.04 2.11 -10.23
C HIS A 145 -13.26 3.39 -10.56
N ASN A 146 -12.25 3.77 -9.76
CA ASN A 146 -11.46 4.97 -10.03
C ASN A 146 -10.71 4.86 -11.38
N PRO A 147 -10.34 5.98 -12.01
CA PRO A 147 -9.61 5.97 -13.28
C PRO A 147 -8.31 5.14 -13.27
N PRO A 148 -7.76 4.72 -14.42
CA PRO A 148 -6.61 3.80 -14.51
C PRO A 148 -5.32 4.28 -13.80
N GLN A 149 -5.11 5.59 -13.72
CA GLN A 149 -3.97 6.19 -13.02
C GLN A 149 -4.05 6.07 -11.49
N TYR A 150 -5.20 5.67 -10.95
CA TYR A 150 -5.38 5.43 -9.52
C TYR A 150 -5.03 3.99 -9.17
N ASN A 151 -4.53 3.82 -7.96
CA ASN A 151 -4.47 2.53 -7.30
C ASN A 151 -4.88 2.71 -5.83
N GLY A 152 -4.91 1.62 -5.08
CA GLY A 152 -5.37 1.66 -3.70
C GLY A 152 -4.85 0.51 -2.88
N TYR A 153 -5.11 0.61 -1.58
CA TYR A 153 -4.72 -0.36 -0.57
C TYR A 153 -5.89 -0.50 0.40
N LYS A 154 -6.54 -1.65 0.37
CA LYS A 154 -7.68 -1.96 1.25
C LYS A 154 -7.30 -3.08 2.20
N VAL A 155 -7.78 -3.00 3.43
CA VAL A 155 -7.53 -3.98 4.47
C VAL A 155 -8.83 -4.69 4.81
N TYR A 156 -8.75 -6.01 4.95
CA TYR A 156 -9.83 -6.91 5.30
C TYR A 156 -9.49 -7.60 6.62
N GLY A 157 -10.46 -7.73 7.53
CA GLY A 157 -10.30 -8.39 8.83
C GLY A 157 -10.41 -9.92 8.75
N LYS A 158 -10.27 -10.59 9.90
CA LYS A 158 -10.41 -12.07 10.02
C LYS A 158 -11.75 -12.61 9.52
N ASP A 159 -12.79 -11.79 9.59
CA ASP A 159 -14.14 -12.08 9.09
C ASP A 159 -14.25 -12.02 7.56
N GLY A 160 -13.18 -11.64 6.86
CA GLY A 160 -13.21 -11.40 5.42
C GLY A 160 -13.98 -10.13 5.03
N GLY A 161 -14.35 -9.28 6.00
CA GLY A 161 -14.97 -7.98 5.78
C GLY A 161 -13.92 -6.89 5.60
N GLN A 162 -14.22 -5.86 4.82
CA GLN A 162 -13.34 -4.70 4.72
C GLN A 162 -13.39 -3.91 6.04
N LEU A 163 -12.23 -3.45 6.53
CA LEU A 163 -12.19 -2.55 7.67
C LEU A 163 -12.80 -1.19 7.27
N VAL A 164 -13.74 -0.69 8.10
CA VAL A 164 -14.47 0.58 7.94
C VAL A 164 -14.15 1.55 9.05
#